data_AF-A0A9D8KLV7-F1
#
_entry.id   AF-A0A9D8KLV7-F1
#
_cell.length_a   1.000
_cell.length_b   1.000
_cell.length_c   1.000
_cell.angle_alpha   90.00
_cell.angle_beta   90.00
_cell.angle_gamma   90.00
#
_symmetry.space_group_name_H-M   'P 1'
#
loop_
_entity.id
_entity.type
_entity.pdbx_description
1 polymer ?
#
loop_
_entity_poly.entity_id
_entity_poly.type
_entity_poly.pdbx_seq_one_letter_code
_entity_poly.pdbx_strand_id
1 'polypeptide(L)'
;GTQASDNPTPEKKDELGAFDRSLNILSGVLLAPFTDYVRKDLGYVSDRPYIPLNLPVNMGWDRSAKLGGPDDLAIALAQNHDLKALVLHGYHDLNANYLMSRYVLEQTVRGADTRKRLFFGTYPGGHMFYLRKKSRAEMAADVRGFYEKSP
;
A
#
# COMPACT_ATOMS: atom_id res chain seq x y z
N GLY A 1 1.72 -9.76 -13.17
CA GLY A 1 2.73 -9.69 -14.24
C GLY A 1 3.94 -9.02 -13.66
N THR A 2 5.02 -9.76 -13.48
CA THR A 2 6.36 -9.23 -13.19
C THR A 2 6.73 -8.25 -14.30
N GLN A 3 6.76 -6.96 -13.99
CA GLN A 3 7.41 -6.01 -14.89
C GLN A 3 8.85 -5.88 -14.44
N ALA A 4 9.69 -6.79 -14.94
CA ALA A 4 11.11 -6.51 -15.03
C ALA A 4 11.23 -5.18 -15.81
N SER A 5 11.83 -4.18 -15.18
CA SER A 5 12.23 -3.01 -15.94
C SER A 5 13.26 -3.48 -16.96
N ASP A 6 13.19 -3.00 -18.21
CA ASP A 6 14.23 -3.18 -19.22
C ASP A 6 15.49 -2.42 -18.79
N ASN A 7 16.12 -2.86 -17.69
CA ASN A 7 17.35 -2.26 -17.18
C ASN A 7 18.45 -2.65 -18.16
N PRO A 8 19.02 -1.70 -18.93
CA PRO A 8 20.09 -2.01 -19.87
C PRO A 8 21.42 -2.33 -19.16
N THR A 9 21.51 -2.10 -17.85
CA THR A 9 22.70 -2.33 -17.02
C THR A 9 22.33 -3.06 -15.71
N PRO A 10 21.85 -4.32 -15.77
CA PRO A 10 21.46 -5.09 -14.58
C PRO A 10 22.64 -5.36 -13.61
N GLU A 11 23.88 -5.24 -14.08
CA GLU A 11 25.11 -5.43 -13.32
C GLU A 11 25.49 -4.24 -12.43
N LYS A 12 24.98 -3.04 -12.74
CA LYS A 12 25.23 -1.83 -11.96
C LYS A 12 24.17 -1.71 -10.87
N LYS A 13 24.58 -1.91 -9.62
CA LYS A 13 23.70 -1.81 -8.45
C LYS A 13 23.29 -0.36 -8.13
N ASP A 14 24.12 0.59 -8.53
CA ASP A 14 24.02 1.98 -8.17
C ASP A 14 24.08 2.79 -9.47
N GLU A 15 23.31 3.90 -9.55
CA GLU A 15 23.11 4.82 -10.69
C GLU A 15 21.90 4.50 -11.59
N LEU A 16 20.73 5.01 -11.21
CA LEU A 16 19.54 5.20 -12.08
C LEU A 16 18.92 3.95 -12.74
N GLY A 17 19.55 2.78 -12.64
CA GLY A 17 19.13 1.51 -13.24
C GLY A 17 17.93 0.92 -12.50
N ALA A 18 16.74 1.20 -13.03
CA ALA A 18 15.46 0.64 -12.63
C ALA A 18 14.88 1.16 -11.30
N PHE A 19 14.68 2.47 -11.18
CA PHE A 19 13.54 2.93 -10.36
C PHE A 19 12.30 2.13 -10.75
N ASP A 20 11.48 1.74 -9.76
CA ASP A 20 10.25 1.01 -10.02
C ASP A 20 9.49 1.66 -11.18
N ARG A 21 9.37 0.93 -12.29
CA ARG A 21 8.79 1.44 -13.55
C ARG A 21 7.40 2.00 -13.30
N SER A 22 6.66 1.37 -12.38
CA SER A 22 5.33 1.81 -12.00
C SER A 22 5.37 3.20 -11.36
N LEU A 23 6.27 3.44 -10.41
CA LEU A 23 6.44 4.73 -9.76
C LEU A 23 6.89 5.83 -10.74
N ASN A 24 7.85 5.54 -11.62
CA ASN A 24 8.35 6.52 -12.60
C ASN A 24 7.26 6.95 -13.59
N ILE A 25 6.58 5.98 -14.20
CA ILE A 25 5.51 6.25 -15.16
C ILE A 25 4.37 7.01 -14.47
N LEU A 26 3.96 6.57 -13.28
CA LEU A 26 2.86 7.20 -12.57
C LEU A 26 3.21 8.62 -12.11
N SER A 27 4.43 8.86 -11.65
CA SER A 27 4.89 10.22 -11.33
C SER A 27 4.87 11.12 -12.55
N GLY A 28 5.38 10.66 -13.70
CA GLY A 28 5.40 11.44 -14.94
C GLY A 28 4.01 11.80 -15.46
N VAL A 29 3.04 10.87 -15.37
CA VAL A 29 1.68 11.08 -15.89
C VAL A 29 0.79 11.85 -14.91
N LEU A 30 0.95 11.63 -13.60
CA LEU A 30 0.01 12.15 -12.59
C LEU A 30 0.47 13.46 -11.93
N LEU A 31 1.77 13.77 -11.89
CA LEU A 31 2.26 14.90 -11.11
C LEU A 31 1.82 16.26 -11.64
N ALA A 32 1.93 16.48 -12.95
CA ALA A 32 1.51 17.73 -13.57
C ALA A 32 0.00 18.01 -13.36
N PRO A 33 -0.93 17.09 -13.72
CA PRO A 33 -2.36 17.34 -13.50
C PRO A 33 -2.71 17.45 -12.01
N PHE A 34 -2.04 16.70 -11.12
CA PHE A 34 -2.23 16.86 -9.67
C PHE A 34 -1.84 18.25 -9.18
N THR A 35 -0.68 18.75 -9.62
CA THR A 35 -0.18 20.08 -9.21
C THR A 35 -1.10 21.19 -9.71
N ASP A 36 -1.62 21.06 -10.92
CA ASP A 36 -2.62 21.96 -11.47
C ASP A 36 -3.92 21.95 -10.65
N TYR A 37 -4.46 20.78 -10.33
CA TYR A 37 -5.65 20.63 -9.50
C TYR A 37 -5.48 21.27 -8.11
N VAL A 38 -4.37 20.97 -7.43
CA VAL A 38 -4.11 21.49 -6.08
C VAL A 38 -3.97 23.02 -6.07
N ARG A 39 -3.34 23.60 -7.10
CA ARG A 39 -3.12 25.05 -7.16
C ARG A 39 -4.34 25.81 -7.64
N LYS A 40 -5.00 25.32 -8.70
CA LYS A 40 -6.09 26.04 -9.38
C LYS A 40 -7.44 25.76 -8.76
N ASP A 41 -7.73 24.49 -8.46
CA ASP A 41 -9.06 24.07 -8.00
C ASP A 41 -9.16 24.10 -6.47
N LEU A 42 -8.11 23.66 -5.76
CA LEU A 42 -8.07 23.71 -4.29
C LEU A 42 -7.48 25.02 -3.74
N GLY A 43 -6.86 25.84 -4.58
CA GLY A 43 -6.28 27.13 -4.17
C GLY A 43 -5.05 27.03 -3.25
N TYR A 44 -4.42 25.86 -3.13
CA TYR A 44 -3.26 25.68 -2.26
C TYR A 44 -1.98 26.10 -2.99
N VAL A 45 -1.33 27.15 -2.48
CA VAL A 45 -0.07 27.67 -3.01
C VAL A 45 1.00 27.64 -1.93
N SER A 46 2.19 27.18 -2.29
CA SER A 46 3.35 27.13 -1.41
C SER A 46 4.63 27.40 -2.19
N ASP A 47 5.57 28.08 -1.55
CA ASP A 47 6.92 28.30 -2.09
C ASP A 47 7.82 27.06 -1.96
N ARG A 48 7.35 26.02 -1.26
CA ARG A 48 8.08 24.75 -1.12
C ARG A 48 7.85 23.86 -2.35
N PRO A 49 8.90 23.21 -2.89
CA PRO A 49 8.73 22.24 -3.96
C PRO A 49 7.92 21.04 -3.49
N TYR A 50 7.01 20.56 -4.33
CA TYR A 50 6.32 19.30 -4.09
C TYR A 50 7.23 18.14 -4.50
N ILE A 51 7.55 17.26 -3.56
CA ILE A 51 8.44 16.11 -3.76
C ILE A 51 7.59 14.84 -3.60
N PRO A 52 7.20 14.16 -4.69
CA PRO A 52 6.31 12.99 -4.62
C PRO A 52 6.90 11.81 -3.84
N LEU A 53 8.22 11.62 -3.96
CA LEU A 53 8.98 10.66 -3.17
C LEU A 53 10.35 11.25 -2.81
N ASN A 54 10.61 11.42 -1.51
CA ASN A 54 11.87 11.96 -1.02
C ASN A 54 12.87 10.82 -0.74
N LEU A 55 13.76 10.57 -1.70
CA LEU A 55 14.75 9.51 -1.62
C LEU A 55 15.81 9.72 -0.52
N PRO A 56 16.34 10.94 -0.31
CA PRO A 56 17.22 11.18 0.84
C PRO A 56 16.62 10.77 2.18
N VAL A 57 15.36 11.13 2.43
CA VAL A 57 14.64 10.71 3.65
C VAL A 57 14.46 9.19 3.68
N ASN A 58 14.11 8.57 2.56
CA ASN A 58 13.96 7.11 2.48
C ASN A 58 15.27 6.37 2.80
N MET A 59 16.41 6.85 2.29
CA MET A 59 17.72 6.25 2.54
C MET A 59 18.19 6.47 3.98
N GLY A 60 17.90 7.64 4.56
CA GLY A 60 18.23 7.96 5.94
C GLY A 60 17.27 7.39 6.99
N TRP A 61 16.21 6.70 6.58
CA TRP A 61 15.20 6.18 7.51
C TRP A 61 15.74 5.03 8.36
N ASP A 62 15.66 5.17 9.69
CA ASP A 62 15.97 4.08 10.62
C ASP A 62 14.88 2.99 10.57
N ARG A 63 15.26 1.79 10.14
CA ARG A 63 14.40 0.61 10.03
C ARG A 63 14.61 -0.38 11.18
N SER A 64 15.27 0.03 12.26
CA SER A 64 15.56 -0.81 13.43
C SER A 64 14.34 -1.07 14.31
N ALA A 65 13.31 -0.21 14.23
CA ALA A 65 12.09 -0.31 15.02
C ALA A 65 11.43 -1.69 14.87
N LYS A 66 11.03 -2.27 16.00
CA LYS A 66 10.36 -3.58 16.08
C LYS A 66 8.84 -3.48 16.26
N LEU A 67 8.33 -2.26 16.38
CA LEU A 67 6.91 -1.96 16.55
C LEU A 67 6.22 -1.78 15.18
N GLY A 68 4.92 -2.01 15.14
CA GLY A 68 4.08 -1.93 13.96
C GLY A 68 4.00 -3.24 13.16
N GLY A 69 4.29 -4.37 13.82
CA GLY A 69 4.32 -5.68 13.20
C GLY A 69 3.00 -6.47 13.29
N PRO A 70 2.97 -7.67 12.71
CA PRO A 70 1.86 -8.62 12.83
C PRO A 70 1.48 -8.96 14.28
N ASP A 71 2.47 -9.08 15.16
CA ASP A 71 2.25 -9.40 16.58
C ASP A 71 1.53 -8.24 17.30
N ASP A 72 1.84 -6.99 16.96
CA ASP A 72 1.15 -5.83 17.53
C ASP A 72 -0.33 -5.80 17.12
N LEU A 73 -0.64 -6.15 15.87
CA LEU A 73 -2.02 -6.28 15.42
C LEU A 73 -2.75 -7.42 16.14
N ALA A 74 -2.08 -8.55 16.37
CA ALA A 74 -2.64 -9.66 17.14
C ALA A 74 -2.96 -9.26 18.58
N ILE A 75 -2.04 -8.53 19.24
CA ILE A 75 -2.25 -7.98 20.58
C ILE A 75 -3.44 -7.00 20.58
N ALA A 76 -3.50 -6.07 19.63
CA ALA A 76 -4.58 -5.09 19.53
C ALA A 76 -5.95 -5.76 19.36
N LEU A 77 -6.06 -6.76 18.48
CA LEU A 77 -7.30 -7.52 18.28
C LEU A 77 -7.69 -8.33 19.53
N ALA A 78 -6.72 -8.84 20.28
CA ALA A 78 -6.98 -9.60 21.50
C ALA A 78 -7.44 -8.71 22.66
N GLN A 79 -6.90 -7.49 22.77
CA GLN A 79 -7.24 -6.55 23.84
C GLN A 79 -8.54 -5.79 23.59
N ASN A 80 -8.89 -5.54 22.33
CA ASN A 80 -10.10 -4.82 21.97
C ASN A 80 -11.03 -5.74 21.16
N HIS A 81 -12.10 -6.21 21.82
CA HIS A 81 -13.10 -7.09 21.20
C HIS A 81 -13.95 -6.39 20.14
N ASP A 82 -14.05 -5.06 20.17
CA ASP A 82 -14.78 -4.28 19.16
C ASP A 82 -13.90 -3.93 17.94
N LEU A 83 -12.59 -4.14 18.03
CA LEU A 83 -11.66 -3.85 16.94
C LEU A 83 -11.80 -4.90 15.83
N LYS A 84 -11.84 -4.44 14.58
CA LYS A 84 -11.73 -5.28 13.38
C LYS A 84 -10.56 -4.81 12.53
N ALA A 85 -9.98 -5.73 11.76
CA ALA A 85 -8.89 -5.43 10.84
C ALA A 85 -9.24 -5.89 9.42
N LEU A 86 -9.01 -5.04 8.43
CA LEU A 86 -9.18 -5.35 7.01
C LEU A 86 -7.85 -5.13 6.28
N VAL A 87 -7.38 -6.16 5.58
CA VAL A 87 -6.12 -6.14 4.84
C VAL A 87 -6.39 -6.31 3.36
N LEU A 88 -5.98 -5.33 2.55
CA LEU A 88 -6.34 -5.25 1.13
C LEU A 88 -5.09 -5.25 0.25
N HIS A 89 -5.11 -6.05 -0.81
CA HIS A 89 -3.99 -6.16 -1.74
C HIS A 89 -4.40 -6.13 -3.21
N GLY A 90 -3.46 -5.74 -4.07
CA GLY A 90 -3.49 -6.09 -5.48
C GLY A 90 -2.95 -7.52 -5.69
N TYR A 91 -3.69 -8.34 -6.44
CA TYR A 91 -3.35 -9.74 -6.70
C TYR A 91 -1.95 -9.93 -7.34
N HIS A 92 -1.51 -8.96 -8.13
CA HIS A 92 -0.24 -8.98 -8.85
C HIS A 92 0.84 -8.09 -8.20
N ASP A 93 0.63 -7.66 -6.95
CA ASP A 93 1.65 -6.95 -6.21
C ASP A 93 2.73 -7.92 -5.72
N LEU A 94 3.96 -7.70 -6.18
CA LEU A 94 5.12 -8.50 -5.81
C LEU A 94 6.01 -7.80 -4.76
N ASN A 95 5.79 -6.51 -4.51
CA ASN A 95 6.47 -5.78 -3.45
C ASN A 95 5.81 -6.08 -2.10
N ALA A 96 4.48 -6.01 -2.04
CA ALA A 96 3.69 -6.37 -0.87
C ALA A 96 2.74 -7.53 -1.20
N ASN A 97 3.30 -8.73 -1.24
CA ASN A 97 2.60 -9.94 -1.67
C ASN A 97 1.43 -10.30 -0.72
N TYR A 98 0.21 -10.41 -1.28
CA TYR A 98 -1.00 -10.71 -0.51
C TYR A 98 -0.92 -12.01 0.28
N LEU A 99 -0.28 -13.04 -0.28
CA LEU A 99 -0.19 -14.36 0.34
C LEU A 99 0.76 -14.32 1.54
N MET A 100 1.86 -13.56 1.44
CA MET A 100 2.79 -13.39 2.57
C MET A 100 2.11 -12.67 3.74
N SER A 101 1.42 -11.56 3.47
CA SER A 101 0.69 -10.82 4.51
C SER A 101 -0.39 -11.68 5.15
N ARG A 102 -1.17 -12.42 4.35
CA ARG A 102 -2.20 -13.34 4.85
C ARG A 102 -1.60 -14.44 5.72
N TYR A 103 -0.54 -15.10 5.22
CA TYR A 103 0.13 -16.17 5.94
C TYR A 103 0.62 -15.69 7.31
N VAL A 104 1.38 -14.61 7.35
CA VAL A 104 1.98 -14.10 8.60
C VAL A 104 0.89 -13.68 9.60
N LEU A 105 -0.17 -13.01 9.13
CA LEU A 105 -1.27 -12.59 10.01
C LEU A 105 -2.11 -13.76 10.53
N GLU A 106 -2.38 -14.77 9.70
CA GLU A 106 -3.08 -15.98 10.15
C GLU A 106 -2.25 -16.79 11.16
N GLN A 107 -0.91 -16.76 11.08
CA GLN A 107 -0.02 -17.43 12.05
C GLN A 107 0.08 -16.70 13.41
N THR A 108 -0.01 -15.36 13.39
CA THR A 108 0.14 -14.51 14.58
C THR A 108 -1.20 -14.28 15.29
N VAL A 109 -2.29 -14.05 14.55
CA VAL A 109 -3.65 -13.93 15.09
C VAL A 109 -4.24 -15.33 15.32
N ARG A 110 -3.97 -15.92 16.49
CA ARG A 110 -4.32 -17.31 16.82
C ARG A 110 -5.68 -17.51 17.47
N GLY A 111 -6.21 -16.50 18.17
CA GLY A 111 -7.49 -16.59 18.87
C GLY A 111 -8.66 -16.81 17.91
N ALA A 112 -9.58 -17.72 18.24
CA ALA A 112 -10.73 -18.02 17.38
C ALA A 112 -11.66 -16.80 17.21
N ASP A 113 -11.88 -16.03 18.28
CA ASP A 113 -12.64 -14.77 18.23
C ASP A 113 -11.92 -13.71 17.39
N THR A 114 -10.63 -13.47 17.67
CA THR A 114 -9.80 -12.49 16.94
C THR A 114 -9.74 -12.79 15.44
N ARG A 115 -9.70 -14.08 15.05
CA ARG A 115 -9.68 -14.48 13.63
C ARG A 115 -10.97 -14.14 12.89
N LYS A 116 -12.13 -14.15 13.56
CA LYS A 116 -13.41 -13.76 12.94
C LYS A 116 -13.47 -12.26 12.63
N ARG A 117 -12.63 -11.45 13.29
CA ARG A 117 -12.52 -10.00 13.12
C ARG A 117 -11.35 -9.57 12.22
N LEU A 118 -10.61 -10.52 11.65
CA LEU A 118 -9.56 -10.29 10.67
C LEU A 118 -10.06 -10.65 9.26
N PHE A 119 -10.13 -9.64 8.39
CA PHE A 119 -10.68 -9.75 7.05
C PHE A 119 -9.62 -9.47 5.99
N PHE A 120 -9.78 -10.08 4.81
CA PHE A 120 -8.89 -9.92 3.67
C PHE A 120 -9.67 -9.62 2.40
N GLY A 121 -9.11 -8.76 1.54
CA GLY A 121 -9.62 -8.50 0.19
C GLY A 121 -8.48 -8.45 -0.82
N THR A 122 -8.66 -9.09 -1.98
CA THR A 122 -7.62 -9.14 -3.02
C THR A 122 -8.22 -8.81 -4.38
N TYR A 123 -7.69 -7.78 -5.03
CA TYR A 123 -8.28 -7.23 -6.25
C TYR A 123 -7.36 -7.38 -7.46
N PRO A 124 -7.89 -7.49 -8.70
CA PRO A 124 -7.06 -7.46 -9.89
C PRO A 124 -6.26 -6.15 -9.98
N GLY A 125 -4.93 -6.23 -9.91
CA GLY A 125 -4.04 -5.06 -9.99
C GLY A 125 -2.69 -5.34 -9.34
N GLY A 126 -1.74 -4.42 -9.50
CA GLY A 126 -0.47 -4.42 -8.76
C GLY A 126 -0.58 -3.63 -7.46
N HIS A 127 0.52 -3.04 -7.01
CA HIS A 127 0.59 -2.27 -5.76
C HIS A 127 -0.51 -1.19 -5.65
N MET A 128 -0.69 -0.38 -6.70
CA MET A 128 -1.75 0.62 -6.79
C MET A 128 -2.98 0.09 -7.55
N PHE A 129 -3.53 -1.04 -7.10
CA PHE A 129 -4.68 -1.70 -7.76
C PHE A 129 -5.90 -0.78 -7.93
N TYR A 130 -6.09 0.18 -7.02
CA TYR A 130 -7.18 1.16 -7.03
C TYR A 130 -7.10 2.16 -8.20
N LEU A 131 -6.01 2.23 -8.96
CA LEU A 131 -6.01 3.00 -10.20
C LEU A 131 -6.93 2.38 -11.26
N ARG A 132 -7.14 1.06 -11.21
CA ARG A 132 -8.10 0.35 -12.08
C ARG A 132 -9.52 0.64 -11.59
N LYS A 133 -10.35 1.21 -12.48
CA LYS A 133 -11.74 1.62 -12.16
C LYS A 133 -12.58 0.49 -11.55
N LYS A 134 -12.51 -0.73 -12.11
CA LYS A 134 -13.25 -1.90 -11.60
C LYS A 134 -12.79 -2.28 -10.19
N SER A 135 -11.48 -2.44 -9.99
CA SER A 135 -10.89 -2.81 -8.70
C SER A 135 -11.16 -1.76 -7.63
N ARG A 136 -11.15 -0.48 -7.99
CA ARG A 136 -11.51 0.63 -7.08
C ARG A 136 -12.98 0.59 -6.67
N ALA A 137 -13.89 0.29 -7.59
CA ALA A 137 -15.31 0.19 -7.29
C ALA A 137 -15.61 -1.00 -6.37
N GLU A 138 -14.98 -2.14 -6.65
CA GLU A 138 -15.06 -3.36 -5.82
C GLU A 138 -14.51 -3.11 -4.41
N MET A 139 -13.29 -2.56 -4.32
CA MET A 139 -12.67 -2.16 -3.06
C MET A 139 -13.56 -1.19 -2.26
N ALA A 140 -14.14 -0.18 -2.92
CA ALA A 140 -15.01 0.78 -2.25
C ALA A 140 -16.29 0.13 -1.71
N ALA A 141 -16.85 -0.87 -2.40
CA ALA A 141 -18.00 -1.63 -1.91
C ALA A 141 -17.63 -2.49 -0.70
N ASP A 142 -16.50 -3.18 -0.74
CA ASP A 142 -16.04 -4.03 0.36
C ASP A 142 -15.68 -3.22 1.61
N VAL A 143 -14.98 -2.09 1.43
CA VAL A 143 -14.65 -1.18 2.54
C VAL A 143 -15.92 -0.61 3.17
N ARG A 144 -16.93 -0.23 2.35
CA ARG A 144 -18.22 0.21 2.87
C ARG A 144 -18.90 -0.90 3.69
N GLY A 145 -18.97 -2.11 3.14
CA GLY A 145 -19.54 -3.26 3.85
C GLY A 145 -18.78 -3.64 5.13
N PHE A 146 -17.46 -3.42 5.16
CA PHE A 146 -16.64 -3.62 6.37
C PHE A 146 -17.02 -2.66 7.50
N TYR A 147 -17.32 -1.39 7.19
CA TYR A 147 -17.77 -0.41 8.18
C TYR A 147 -19.22 -0.62 8.61
N GLU A 148 -20.11 -1.05 7.71
CA GLU A 148 -21.53 -1.27 8.00
C GLU A 148 -21.79 -2.50 8.89
N LYS A 149 -20.93 -3.52 8.83
CA LYS A 149 -21.03 -4.69 9.73
C LYS A 149 -20.62 -4.28 11.14
N SER A 150 -21.50 -4.38 12.13
CA SER A 150 -21.07 -4.36 13.54
C SER A 150 -20.13 -5.55 13.83
N PRO A 151 -19.19 -5.43 14.79
CA PRO A 151 -18.36 -6.55 15.26
C PRO A 151 -19.19 -7.78 15.65
#